data_AF-A0A2E5I7W3-F1
#
_entry.id   AF-A0A2E5I7W3-F1
#
_cell.length_a   1.000
_cell.length_b   1.000
_cell.length_c   1.000
_cell.angle_alpha   90.00
_cell.angle_beta   90.00
_cell.angle_gamma   90.00
#
_symmetry.space_group_name_H-M   'P 1'
#
loop_
_entity.id
_entity.type
_entity.pdbx_description
1 polymer ?
#
loop_
_entity_poly.entity_id
_entity_poly.type
_entity_poly.pdbx_seq_one_letter_code
_entity_poly.pdbx_strand_id
1 'polypeptide(L)'
;MKKISKISFILLMVLFFIATGCRKRVTATDADMSEYGWVLYAEGKFLESNEWFISAVARDTTYKDGYNGQGWTYGKLGEVDSSIVRFEKGLAKALADTTWDDQKLLFSDPSHDPAKECRAGLTLAYHAQSSYGKAIENGLKFLQSAKDETYNASTTSTPQWSFSRDEKLNSRHIIWTVSSSYFSEGKYSESQEYANKLNVIDSTFDFSTTLGIQKLAAEISRLRTTL
;
A
#
# COMPACT_ATOMS: atom_id res chain seq x y z
N MET A 1 67.87 -20.97 10.11
CA MET A 1 66.49 -20.44 10.06
C MET A 1 66.44 -19.14 10.86
N LYS A 2 66.25 -17.98 10.20
CA LYS A 2 66.23 -16.68 10.90
C LYS A 2 64.93 -16.56 11.71
N LYS A 3 65.06 -16.28 13.02
CA LYS A 3 63.93 -16.08 13.93
C LYS A 3 63.18 -14.81 13.48
N ILE A 4 61.94 -14.97 13.03
CA ILE A 4 61.07 -13.82 12.74
C ILE A 4 60.78 -13.13 14.08
N SER A 5 61.15 -11.85 14.19
CA SER A 5 60.86 -11.05 15.38
C SER A 5 59.35 -10.90 15.56
N LYS A 6 58.85 -10.96 16.80
CA LYS A 6 57.43 -10.73 17.12
C LYS A 6 56.93 -9.41 16.53
N ILE A 7 57.80 -8.40 16.45
CA ILE A 7 57.50 -7.08 15.86
C ILE A 7 57.30 -7.19 14.34
N SER A 8 58.13 -7.98 13.64
CA SER A 8 57.97 -8.21 12.21
C SER A 8 56.69 -8.99 11.88
N PHE A 9 56.27 -9.91 12.75
CA PHE A 9 55.01 -10.62 12.61
C PHE A 9 53.80 -9.70 12.80
N ILE A 10 53.83 -8.82 13.81
CA ILE A 10 52.78 -7.83 14.07
C ILE A 10 52.67 -6.84 12.89
N LEU A 11 53.80 -6.35 12.36
CA LEU A 11 53.83 -5.48 11.19
C LEU A 11 53.22 -6.14 9.95
N LEU A 12 53.55 -7.41 9.69
CA LEU A 12 52.96 -8.18 8.59
C LEU A 12 51.44 -8.36 8.76
N MET A 13 50.97 -8.59 9.99
CA MET A 13 49.55 -8.75 10.28
C MET A 13 48.78 -7.43 10.08
N VAL A 14 49.35 -6.30 10.52
CA VAL A 14 48.76 -4.96 10.31
C VAL A 14 48.70 -4.61 8.81
N LEU A 15 49.77 -4.89 8.06
CA LEU A 15 49.80 -4.72 6.60
C LEU A 15 48.75 -5.58 5.90
N PHE A 16 48.51 -6.80 6.38
CA PHE A 16 47.47 -7.68 5.85
C PHE A 16 46.05 -7.15 6.12
N PHE A 17 45.78 -6.61 7.32
CA PHE A 17 44.50 -5.97 7.63
C PHE A 17 44.24 -4.69 6.83
N ILE A 18 45.28 -3.89 6.56
CA ILE A 18 45.17 -2.69 5.71
C ILE A 18 44.95 -3.08 4.24
N ALA A 19 45.64 -4.12 3.76
CA ALA A 19 45.52 -4.61 2.38
C ALA A 19 44.17 -5.31 2.08
N THR A 20 43.51 -5.87 3.11
CA THR A 20 42.19 -6.51 2.98
C THR A 20 41.02 -5.57 3.30
N GLY A 21 41.30 -4.32 3.72
CA GLY A 21 40.33 -3.30 4.09
C GLY A 21 39.59 -2.62 2.93
N CYS A 22 39.45 -3.26 1.76
CA CYS A 22 38.64 -2.78 0.66
C CYS A 22 37.14 -2.93 0.99
N ARG A 23 36.58 -1.99 1.78
CA ARG A 23 35.13 -1.88 1.94
C ARG A 23 34.57 -1.44 0.58
N LYS A 24 33.90 -2.35 -0.13
CA LYS A 24 33.20 -2.06 -1.39
C LYS A 24 32.26 -0.88 -1.11
N ARG A 25 32.36 0.21 -1.87
CA ARG A 25 31.36 1.30 -1.77
C ARG A 25 30.02 0.72 -2.20
N VAL A 26 29.16 0.43 -1.24
CA VAL A 26 27.78 0.02 -1.50
C VAL A 26 26.99 1.30 -1.73
N THR A 27 26.61 1.54 -2.97
CA THR A 27 25.65 2.60 -3.31
C THR A 27 24.26 2.00 -3.14
N ALA A 28 23.40 2.66 -2.35
CA ALA A 28 22.03 2.22 -2.14
C ALA A 28 21.29 2.09 -3.47
N THR A 29 20.61 0.96 -3.65
CA THR A 29 19.67 0.76 -4.74
C THR A 29 18.33 1.47 -4.45
N ASP A 30 17.44 1.48 -5.42
CA ASP A 30 16.08 2.04 -5.41
C ASP A 30 15.19 1.15 -4.55
N ALA A 31 15.42 -0.18 -4.63
CA ALA A 31 14.90 -1.14 -3.68
C ALA A 31 15.39 -0.85 -2.25
N ASP A 32 16.70 -0.65 -2.02
CA ASP A 32 17.21 -0.31 -0.67
C ASP A 32 16.61 1.01 -0.14
N MET A 33 16.49 2.02 -1.01
CA MET A 33 15.89 3.31 -0.67
C MET A 33 14.40 3.16 -0.35
N SER A 34 13.65 2.38 -1.12
CA SER A 34 12.21 2.18 -0.90
C SER A 34 11.95 1.34 0.35
N GLU A 35 12.74 0.31 0.59
CA GLU A 35 12.64 -0.49 1.82
C GLU A 35 12.90 0.38 3.04
N TYR A 36 13.92 1.24 3.00
CA TYR A 36 14.15 2.19 4.10
C TYR A 36 13.03 3.24 4.22
N GLY A 37 12.46 3.67 3.10
CA GLY A 37 11.24 4.49 3.08
C GLY A 37 10.08 3.81 3.81
N TRP A 38 9.88 2.51 3.59
CA TRP A 38 8.85 1.72 4.28
C TRP A 38 9.11 1.55 5.78
N VAL A 39 10.37 1.38 6.19
CA VAL A 39 10.76 1.39 7.61
C VAL A 39 10.32 2.70 8.27
N LEU A 40 10.63 3.83 7.66
CA LEU A 40 10.22 5.15 8.18
C LEU A 40 8.70 5.35 8.15
N TYR A 41 8.02 4.82 7.13
CA TYR A 41 6.56 4.84 7.04
C TYR A 41 5.92 4.11 8.23
N ALA A 42 6.43 2.92 8.58
CA ALA A 42 5.94 2.13 9.71
C ALA A 42 6.19 2.83 11.06
N GLU A 43 7.25 3.64 11.15
CA GLU A 43 7.54 4.50 12.31
C GLU A 43 6.68 5.78 12.37
N GLY A 44 5.83 6.03 11.36
CA GLY A 44 5.00 7.24 11.26
C GLY A 44 5.78 8.49 10.80
N LYS A 45 7.03 8.33 10.37
CA LYS A 45 7.90 9.40 9.86
C LYS A 45 7.63 9.65 8.38
N PHE A 46 6.42 10.10 8.09
CA PHE A 46 5.94 10.18 6.71
C PHE A 46 6.72 11.19 5.86
N LEU A 47 7.16 12.32 6.42
CA LEU A 47 7.92 13.29 5.63
C LEU A 47 9.26 12.69 5.16
N GLU A 48 10.04 12.13 6.08
CA GLU A 48 11.32 11.49 5.80
C GLU A 48 11.15 10.26 4.91
N SER A 49 10.11 9.44 5.17
CA SER A 49 9.75 8.30 4.33
C SER A 49 9.57 8.72 2.86
N ASN A 50 8.86 9.81 2.61
CA ASN A 50 8.63 10.32 1.26
C ASN A 50 9.92 10.77 0.57
N GLU A 51 10.86 11.38 1.30
CA GLU A 51 12.17 11.78 0.76
C GLU A 51 12.95 10.58 0.20
N TRP A 52 12.87 9.43 0.88
CA TRP A 52 13.50 8.19 0.42
C TRP A 52 12.82 7.60 -0.81
N PHE A 53 11.49 7.60 -0.86
CA PHE A 53 10.79 7.16 -2.07
C PHE A 53 11.00 8.12 -3.25
N ILE A 54 11.13 9.43 -3.03
CA ILE A 54 11.54 10.40 -4.05
C ILE A 54 12.93 10.05 -4.58
N SER A 55 13.87 9.73 -3.70
CA SER A 55 15.22 9.31 -4.07
C SER A 55 15.22 8.01 -4.87
N ALA A 56 14.41 7.02 -4.48
CA ALA A 56 14.25 5.76 -5.20
C ALA A 56 13.77 5.99 -6.65
N VAL A 57 12.69 6.76 -6.81
CA VAL A 57 12.12 7.10 -8.12
C VAL A 57 13.08 7.95 -8.97
N ALA A 58 13.84 8.86 -8.36
CA ALA A 58 14.84 9.65 -9.07
C ALA A 58 16.00 8.79 -9.59
N ARG A 59 16.35 7.73 -8.85
CA ARG A 59 17.41 6.80 -9.21
C ARG A 59 16.98 5.82 -10.31
N ASP A 60 15.77 5.29 -10.21
CA ASP A 60 15.14 4.48 -11.25
C ASP A 60 13.68 4.88 -11.42
N THR A 61 13.40 5.56 -12.54
CA THR A 61 12.05 6.04 -12.84
C THR A 61 11.07 4.92 -13.19
N THR A 62 11.52 3.68 -13.37
CA THR A 62 10.72 2.49 -13.67
C THR A 62 10.39 1.66 -12.43
N TYR A 63 11.02 1.95 -11.29
CA TYR A 63 10.80 1.24 -10.03
C TYR A 63 9.45 1.57 -9.40
N LYS A 64 8.56 0.58 -9.37
CA LYS A 64 7.13 0.79 -9.10
C LYS A 64 6.84 1.01 -7.63
N ASP A 65 7.55 0.32 -6.74
CA ASP A 65 7.34 0.45 -5.29
C ASP A 65 7.69 1.86 -4.79
N GLY A 66 8.68 2.53 -5.41
CA GLY A 66 8.97 3.93 -5.12
C GLY A 66 7.75 4.86 -5.33
N TYR A 67 6.94 4.62 -6.37
CA TYR A 67 5.71 5.39 -6.59
C TYR A 67 4.58 4.97 -5.64
N ASN A 68 4.46 3.67 -5.33
CA ASN A 68 3.52 3.15 -4.36
C ASN A 68 3.75 3.79 -2.98
N GLY A 69 5.00 3.76 -2.51
CA GLY A 69 5.44 4.40 -1.27
C GLY A 69 5.13 5.89 -1.21
N GLN A 70 5.44 6.65 -2.27
CA GLN A 70 5.05 8.06 -2.34
C GLN A 70 3.53 8.23 -2.20
N GLY A 71 2.72 7.43 -2.91
CA GLY A 71 1.27 7.51 -2.86
C GLY A 71 0.71 7.33 -1.45
N TRP A 72 1.13 6.28 -0.76
CA TRP A 72 0.70 6.02 0.63
C TRP A 72 1.16 7.11 1.58
N THR A 73 2.38 7.59 1.40
CA THR A 73 2.99 8.59 2.27
C THR A 73 2.32 9.96 2.12
N TYR A 74 2.08 10.42 0.89
CA TYR A 74 1.29 11.64 0.64
C TYR A 74 -0.12 11.52 1.21
N GLY A 75 -0.74 10.33 1.12
CA GLY A 75 -2.05 10.07 1.72
C GLY A 75 -2.05 10.26 3.24
N LYS A 76 -1.01 9.78 3.93
CA LYS A 76 -0.82 9.97 5.38
C LYS A 76 -0.51 11.42 5.76
N LEU A 77 0.15 12.17 4.88
CA LEU A 77 0.41 13.61 5.04
C LEU A 77 -0.83 14.49 4.75
N GLY A 78 -1.92 13.90 4.25
CA GLY A 78 -3.13 14.65 3.86
C GLY A 78 -3.04 15.32 2.49
N GLU A 79 -1.96 15.08 1.73
CA GLU A 79 -1.77 15.59 0.38
C GLU A 79 -2.45 14.67 -0.65
N VAL A 80 -3.78 14.66 -0.63
CA VAL A 80 -4.60 13.70 -1.42
C VAL A 80 -4.32 13.80 -2.92
N ASP A 81 -4.19 15.01 -3.48
CA ASP A 81 -3.91 15.19 -4.90
C ASP A 81 -2.54 14.62 -5.30
N SER A 82 -1.50 14.86 -4.48
CA SER A 82 -0.17 14.27 -4.66
C SER A 82 -0.25 12.75 -4.59
N SER A 83 -0.99 12.20 -3.60
CA SER A 83 -1.19 10.77 -3.44
C SER A 83 -1.77 10.11 -4.69
N ILE A 84 -2.85 10.67 -5.24
CA ILE A 84 -3.49 10.19 -6.47
C ILE A 84 -2.48 10.19 -7.62
N VAL A 85 -1.79 11.30 -7.86
CA VAL A 85 -0.83 11.43 -8.97
C VAL A 85 0.27 10.36 -8.87
N ARG A 86 0.74 10.03 -7.65
CA ARG A 86 1.80 9.03 -7.47
C ARG A 86 1.28 7.61 -7.63
N PHE A 87 0.11 7.29 -7.10
CA PHE A 87 -0.50 5.98 -7.34
C PHE A 87 -0.85 5.75 -8.81
N GLU A 88 -1.37 6.74 -9.52
CA GLU A 88 -1.66 6.61 -10.96
C GLU A 88 -0.40 6.32 -11.77
N LYS A 89 0.69 7.03 -11.47
CA LYS A 89 2.00 6.78 -12.11
C LYS A 89 2.54 5.39 -11.79
N GLY A 90 2.49 4.98 -10.52
CA GLY A 90 2.93 3.65 -10.08
C GLY A 90 2.13 2.54 -10.74
N LEU A 91 0.80 2.65 -10.73
CA LEU A 91 -0.11 1.70 -11.36
C LEU A 91 0.11 1.64 -12.88
N ALA A 92 0.23 2.78 -13.56
CA ALA A 92 0.47 2.82 -15.01
C ALA A 92 1.78 2.11 -15.38
N LYS A 93 2.84 2.30 -14.59
CA LYS A 93 4.11 1.58 -14.77
C LYS A 93 3.96 0.09 -14.53
N ALA A 94 3.26 -0.30 -13.47
CA ALA A 94 3.02 -1.70 -13.15
C ALA A 94 2.19 -2.46 -14.18
N LEU A 95 1.33 -1.77 -14.92
CA LEU A 95 0.57 -2.35 -16.02
C LEU A 95 1.34 -2.35 -17.35
N ALA A 96 2.39 -1.53 -17.48
CA ALA A 96 3.19 -1.44 -18.70
C ALA A 96 4.20 -2.59 -18.81
N ASP A 97 4.88 -2.92 -17.71
CA ASP A 97 5.81 -4.04 -17.66
C ASP A 97 5.88 -4.68 -16.26
N THR A 98 6.42 -5.89 -16.21
CA THR A 98 6.79 -6.57 -14.96
C THR A 98 8.27 -6.92 -15.05
N THR A 99 9.08 -6.25 -14.24
CA THR A 99 10.53 -6.49 -14.14
C THR A 99 10.84 -7.62 -13.17
N TRP A 100 12.10 -8.06 -13.15
CA TRP A 100 12.55 -9.04 -12.16
C TRP A 100 12.44 -8.51 -10.72
N ASP A 101 12.71 -7.23 -10.49
CA ASP A 101 12.56 -6.62 -9.16
C ASP A 101 11.10 -6.57 -8.72
N ASP A 102 10.16 -6.40 -9.65
CA ASP A 102 8.73 -6.50 -9.35
C ASP A 102 8.32 -7.91 -8.96
N GLN A 103 8.84 -8.93 -9.64
CA GLN A 103 8.60 -10.32 -9.26
C GLN A 103 9.16 -10.62 -7.87
N LYS A 104 10.34 -10.10 -7.54
CA LYS A 104 10.94 -10.27 -6.21
C LYS A 104 10.04 -9.71 -5.10
N LEU A 105 9.39 -8.58 -5.32
CA LEU A 105 8.42 -8.00 -4.39
C LEU A 105 7.21 -8.92 -4.17
N LEU A 106 6.71 -9.57 -5.23
CA LEU A 106 5.59 -10.52 -5.10
C LEU A 106 5.93 -11.74 -4.26
N PHE A 107 7.20 -12.14 -4.20
CA PHE A 107 7.68 -13.28 -3.39
C PHE A 107 8.28 -12.86 -2.04
N SER A 108 8.23 -11.57 -1.67
CA SER A 108 8.63 -11.14 -0.32
C SER A 108 7.63 -11.63 0.73
N ASP A 109 8.03 -11.56 2.00
CA ASP A 109 7.15 -11.86 3.14
C ASP A 109 7.05 -10.61 4.04
N PRO A 110 5.88 -9.95 4.12
CA PRO A 110 4.65 -10.23 3.36
C PRO A 110 4.81 -9.92 1.86
N SER A 111 3.98 -10.56 1.03
CA SER A 111 3.97 -10.34 -0.43
C SER A 111 3.59 -8.90 -0.73
N HIS A 112 4.39 -8.25 -1.58
CA HIS A 112 4.22 -6.86 -1.93
C HIS A 112 3.91 -6.70 -3.42
N ASP A 113 2.71 -6.23 -3.73
CA ASP A 113 2.26 -6.01 -5.11
C ASP A 113 1.96 -4.53 -5.33
N PRO A 114 2.91 -3.76 -5.89
CA PRO A 114 2.73 -2.33 -6.11
C PRO A 114 1.48 -2.00 -6.95
N ALA A 115 1.10 -2.83 -7.93
CA ALA A 115 -0.08 -2.59 -8.76
C ALA A 115 -1.35 -2.69 -7.92
N LYS A 116 -1.46 -3.77 -7.13
CA LYS A 116 -2.61 -4.02 -6.26
C LYS A 116 -2.73 -2.96 -5.17
N GLU A 117 -1.62 -2.60 -4.54
CA GLU A 117 -1.58 -1.61 -3.47
C GLU A 117 -1.81 -0.19 -3.96
N CYS A 118 -1.26 0.20 -5.12
CA CYS A 118 -1.60 1.48 -5.74
C CYS A 118 -3.10 1.59 -6.04
N ARG A 119 -3.73 0.50 -6.49
CA ARG A 119 -5.17 0.50 -6.78
C ARG A 119 -6.03 0.58 -5.51
N ALA A 120 -5.62 -0.08 -4.43
CA ALA A 120 -6.24 0.08 -3.12
C ALA A 120 -6.12 1.53 -2.63
N GLY A 121 -4.92 2.11 -2.73
CA GLY A 121 -4.64 3.51 -2.39
C GLY A 121 -5.46 4.51 -3.22
N LEU A 122 -5.58 4.31 -4.53
CA LEU A 122 -6.44 5.13 -5.40
C LEU A 122 -7.90 5.10 -4.98
N THR A 123 -8.40 3.95 -4.53
CA THR A 123 -9.79 3.85 -4.04
C THR A 123 -10.02 4.77 -2.84
N LEU A 124 -9.11 4.73 -1.87
CA LEU A 124 -9.16 5.56 -0.67
C LEU A 124 -8.97 7.05 -0.99
N ALA A 125 -7.97 7.37 -1.82
CA ALA A 125 -7.62 8.73 -2.16
C ALA A 125 -8.71 9.41 -3.01
N TYR A 126 -9.28 8.71 -3.98
CA TYR A 126 -10.39 9.24 -4.77
C TYR A 126 -11.66 9.44 -3.94
N HIS A 127 -11.94 8.56 -2.98
CA HIS A 127 -13.03 8.78 -2.04
C HIS A 127 -12.80 10.02 -1.19
N ALA A 128 -11.58 10.21 -0.67
CA ALA A 128 -11.20 11.39 0.10
C ALA A 128 -11.27 12.70 -0.71
N GLN A 129 -11.03 12.63 -2.02
CA GLN A 129 -11.16 13.74 -2.96
C GLN A 129 -12.61 13.97 -3.44
N SER A 130 -13.59 13.22 -2.93
CA SER A 130 -14.99 13.22 -3.42
C SER A 130 -15.17 12.83 -4.89
N SER A 131 -14.18 12.19 -5.50
CA SER A 131 -14.24 11.60 -6.84
C SER A 131 -14.85 10.19 -6.79
N TYR A 132 -16.09 10.09 -6.31
CA TYR A 132 -16.72 8.82 -5.93
C TYR A 132 -16.80 7.78 -7.05
N GLY A 133 -17.13 8.17 -8.28
CA GLY A 133 -17.13 7.25 -9.42
C GLY A 133 -15.77 6.60 -9.68
N LYS A 134 -14.68 7.36 -9.54
CA LYS A 134 -13.31 6.82 -9.67
C LYS A 134 -12.91 5.94 -8.49
N ALA A 135 -13.38 6.27 -7.28
CA ALA A 135 -13.17 5.44 -6.10
C ALA A 135 -13.85 4.08 -6.27
N ILE A 136 -15.11 4.07 -6.73
CA ILE A 136 -15.86 2.85 -7.05
C ILE A 136 -15.10 2.05 -8.11
N GLU A 137 -14.78 2.65 -9.26
CA GLU A 137 -14.10 1.96 -10.36
C GLU A 137 -12.80 1.27 -9.92
N ASN A 138 -11.95 1.97 -9.16
CA ASN A 138 -10.71 1.40 -8.66
C ASN A 138 -10.95 0.32 -7.60
N GLY A 139 -11.94 0.52 -6.71
CA GLY A 139 -12.28 -0.43 -5.66
C GLY A 139 -12.78 -1.76 -6.22
N LEU A 140 -13.65 -1.73 -7.23
CA LEU A 140 -14.15 -2.94 -7.89
C LEU A 140 -13.02 -3.71 -8.57
N LYS A 141 -12.19 -3.02 -9.36
CA LYS A 141 -11.01 -3.62 -10.02
C LYS A 141 -10.02 -4.17 -8.99
N PHE A 142 -9.84 -3.50 -7.86
CA PHE A 142 -9.01 -3.97 -6.76
C PHE A 142 -9.57 -5.27 -6.18
N LEU A 143 -10.85 -5.30 -5.79
CA LEU A 143 -11.47 -6.47 -5.15
C LEU A 143 -11.40 -7.70 -6.04
N GLN A 144 -11.57 -7.53 -7.36
CA GLN A 144 -11.34 -8.60 -8.32
C GLN A 144 -9.89 -9.09 -8.31
N SER A 145 -8.91 -8.18 -8.39
CA SER A 145 -7.49 -8.54 -8.37
C SER A 145 -7.02 -9.15 -7.05
N ALA A 146 -7.66 -8.78 -5.93
CA ALA A 146 -7.42 -9.31 -4.60
C ALA A 146 -8.15 -10.63 -4.34
N LYS A 147 -9.08 -11.03 -5.23
CA LYS A 147 -9.98 -12.18 -5.06
C LYS A 147 -10.92 -12.04 -3.85
N ASP A 148 -11.31 -10.80 -3.55
CA ASP A 148 -12.22 -10.43 -2.45
C ASP A 148 -13.57 -9.90 -2.97
N GLU A 149 -13.87 -10.00 -4.27
CA GLU A 149 -15.15 -9.58 -4.85
C GLU A 149 -16.38 -10.27 -4.22
N THR A 150 -16.21 -11.52 -3.78
CA THR A 150 -17.23 -12.33 -3.11
C THR A 150 -17.10 -12.33 -1.58
N TYR A 151 -16.17 -11.54 -1.01
CA TYR A 151 -16.01 -11.44 0.44
C TYR A 151 -17.35 -11.13 1.12
N ASN A 152 -17.64 -11.88 2.20
CA ASN A 152 -18.79 -11.65 3.05
C ASN A 152 -18.46 -12.03 4.50
N ALA A 153 -18.69 -11.12 5.44
CA ALA A 153 -18.37 -11.31 6.85
C ALA A 153 -19.18 -12.41 7.55
N SER A 154 -20.33 -12.82 7.00
CA SER A 154 -21.14 -13.93 7.53
C SER A 154 -20.52 -15.31 7.25
N THR A 155 -19.68 -15.43 6.21
CA THR A 155 -19.09 -16.72 5.79
C THR A 155 -17.56 -16.73 5.88
N THR A 156 -16.92 -15.56 5.85
CA THR A 156 -15.46 -15.43 5.77
C THR A 156 -14.97 -14.44 6.81
N SER A 157 -14.15 -14.91 7.76
CA SER A 157 -13.61 -14.06 8.83
C SER A 157 -12.46 -13.16 8.38
N THR A 158 -11.70 -13.58 7.36
CA THR A 158 -10.45 -12.92 6.96
C THR A 158 -10.44 -12.62 5.46
N PRO A 159 -10.25 -11.36 5.04
CA PRO A 159 -10.08 -11.02 3.62
C PRO A 159 -8.81 -11.64 3.04
N GLN A 160 -8.75 -11.84 1.73
CA GLN A 160 -7.59 -12.37 1.03
C GLN A 160 -6.42 -11.37 0.99
N TRP A 161 -6.72 -10.07 0.96
CA TRP A 161 -5.69 -9.02 0.96
C TRP A 161 -5.68 -8.21 2.26
N SER A 162 -4.46 -8.03 2.79
CA SER A 162 -4.06 -6.98 3.72
C SER A 162 -2.91 -6.20 3.11
N PHE A 163 -2.84 -4.91 3.41
CA PHE A 163 -1.76 -4.05 2.96
C PHE A 163 -0.44 -4.51 3.58
N SER A 164 0.59 -4.72 2.74
CA SER A 164 1.86 -5.33 3.17
C SER A 164 2.69 -4.49 4.14
N ARG A 165 2.27 -3.25 4.42
CA ARG A 165 2.98 -2.29 5.28
C ARG A 165 2.17 -1.86 6.50
N ASP A 166 0.89 -2.23 6.56
CA ASP A 166 0.00 -2.01 7.71
C ASP A 166 -1.16 -3.02 7.64
N GLU A 167 -1.03 -4.14 8.35
CA GLU A 167 -2.01 -5.23 8.32
C GLU A 167 -3.41 -4.84 8.82
N LYS A 168 -3.54 -3.71 9.51
CA LYS A 168 -4.85 -3.18 9.91
C LYS A 168 -5.65 -2.74 8.69
N LEU A 169 -4.99 -2.32 7.61
CA LEU A 169 -5.63 -1.98 6.36
C LEU A 169 -5.78 -3.23 5.48
N ASN A 170 -7.01 -3.55 5.10
CA ASN A 170 -7.33 -4.76 4.33
C ASN A 170 -8.56 -4.55 3.45
N SER A 171 -9.00 -5.58 2.69
CA SER A 171 -10.09 -5.44 1.73
C SER A 171 -11.41 -4.97 2.33
N ARG A 172 -11.66 -5.16 3.64
CA ARG A 172 -12.86 -4.63 4.30
C ARG A 172 -12.92 -3.10 4.23
N HIS A 173 -11.77 -2.43 4.29
CA HIS A 173 -11.68 -0.98 4.15
C HIS A 173 -12.01 -0.52 2.73
N ILE A 174 -11.60 -1.30 1.73
CA ILE A 174 -11.91 -1.01 0.33
C ILE A 174 -13.40 -1.23 0.05
N ILE A 175 -13.98 -2.32 0.56
CA ILE A 175 -15.42 -2.59 0.49
C ILE A 175 -16.23 -1.46 1.14
N TRP A 176 -15.83 -1.01 2.33
CA TRP A 176 -16.46 0.11 3.02
C TRP A 176 -16.38 1.39 2.19
N THR A 177 -15.21 1.67 1.60
CA THR A 177 -14.99 2.86 0.76
C THR A 177 -15.85 2.84 -0.49
N VAL A 178 -16.01 1.67 -1.12
CA VAL A 178 -16.91 1.47 -2.27
C VAL A 178 -18.37 1.69 -1.84
N SER A 179 -18.82 1.09 -0.74
CA SER A 179 -20.18 1.30 -0.19
C SER A 179 -20.46 2.79 0.09
N SER A 180 -19.53 3.48 0.76
CA SER A 180 -19.66 4.89 1.09
C SER A 180 -19.63 5.79 -0.15
N SER A 181 -18.86 5.42 -1.17
CA SER A 181 -18.82 6.14 -2.45
C SER A 181 -20.13 5.96 -3.24
N TYR A 182 -20.69 4.75 -3.31
CA TYR A 182 -22.01 4.52 -3.89
C TYR A 182 -23.09 5.33 -3.18
N PHE A 183 -23.05 5.38 -1.84
CA PHE A 183 -23.97 6.21 -1.06
C PHE A 183 -23.90 7.68 -1.49
N SER A 184 -22.68 8.19 -1.66
CA SER A 184 -22.42 9.58 -2.04
C SER A 184 -22.86 9.91 -3.48
N GLU A 185 -22.92 8.91 -4.37
CA GLU A 185 -23.51 9.04 -5.71
C GLU A 185 -25.05 8.87 -5.73
N GLY A 186 -25.69 8.61 -4.59
CA GLY A 186 -27.13 8.32 -4.51
C GLY A 186 -27.53 6.92 -4.99
N LYS A 187 -26.55 6.03 -5.19
CA LYS A 187 -26.74 4.63 -5.60
C LYS A 187 -26.94 3.74 -4.36
N TYR A 188 -28.08 3.91 -3.71
CA TYR A 188 -28.33 3.33 -2.38
C TYR A 188 -28.44 1.80 -2.38
N SER A 189 -28.94 1.20 -3.45
CA SER A 189 -29.04 -0.26 -3.59
C SER A 189 -27.66 -0.91 -3.61
N GLU A 190 -26.76 -0.42 -4.46
CA GLU A 190 -25.38 -0.86 -4.57
C GLU A 190 -24.61 -0.55 -3.28
N SER A 191 -24.85 0.62 -2.69
CA SER A 191 -24.26 0.98 -1.40
C SER A 191 -24.61 -0.03 -0.30
N GLN A 192 -25.88 -0.44 -0.19
CA GLN A 192 -26.32 -1.45 0.77
C GLN A 192 -25.73 -2.83 0.44
N GLU A 193 -25.64 -3.20 -0.83
CA GLU A 193 -25.00 -4.47 -1.23
C GLU A 193 -23.57 -4.57 -0.70
N TYR A 194 -22.76 -3.52 -0.90
CA TYR A 194 -21.38 -3.50 -0.38
C TYR A 194 -21.32 -3.33 1.14
N ALA A 195 -22.26 -2.62 1.77
CA ALA A 195 -22.36 -2.56 3.23
C ALA A 195 -22.64 -3.95 3.82
N ASN A 196 -23.53 -4.72 3.20
CA ASN A 196 -23.90 -6.05 3.66
C ASN A 196 -22.77 -7.08 3.55
N LYS A 197 -21.82 -6.90 2.61
CA LYS A 197 -20.57 -7.70 2.60
C LYS A 197 -19.78 -7.59 3.92
N LEU A 198 -19.93 -6.50 4.66
CA LEU A 198 -19.27 -6.28 5.95
C LEU A 198 -20.14 -6.68 7.15
N ASN A 199 -21.40 -7.04 6.92
CA ASN A 199 -22.33 -7.45 7.95
C ASN A 199 -22.35 -8.97 8.14
N VAL A 200 -22.52 -9.39 9.39
CA VAL A 200 -22.81 -10.80 9.70
C VAL A 200 -24.28 -11.12 9.40
N ILE A 201 -25.16 -10.12 9.52
CA ILE A 201 -26.59 -10.22 9.19
C ILE A 201 -26.93 -9.05 8.27
N ASP A 202 -27.40 -9.37 7.07
CA ASP A 202 -27.76 -8.37 6.07
C ASP A 202 -28.83 -7.40 6.58
N SER A 203 -28.61 -6.11 6.29
CA SER A 203 -29.60 -5.07 6.48
C SER A 203 -30.43 -4.90 5.20
N THR A 204 -31.69 -4.47 5.35
CA THR A 204 -32.55 -4.08 4.23
C THR A 204 -33.31 -2.81 4.58
N PHE A 205 -33.20 -1.80 3.72
CA PHE A 205 -33.82 -0.49 3.92
C PHE A 205 -34.65 -0.09 2.69
N ASP A 206 -35.67 0.75 2.93
CA ASP A 206 -36.52 1.31 1.88
C ASP A 206 -36.01 2.67 1.41
N PHE A 207 -35.34 2.68 0.26
CA PHE A 207 -34.75 3.89 -0.32
C PHE A 207 -35.75 4.84 -0.99
N SER A 208 -37.04 4.49 -1.03
CA SER A 208 -38.09 5.45 -1.41
C SER A 208 -38.39 6.47 -0.30
N THR A 209 -37.84 6.25 0.90
CA THR A 209 -38.04 7.11 2.07
C THR A 209 -36.74 7.74 2.56
N THR A 210 -36.83 8.97 3.05
CA THR A 210 -35.70 9.64 3.72
C THR A 210 -35.20 8.84 4.93
N LEU A 211 -36.11 8.17 5.64
CA LEU A 211 -35.75 7.33 6.79
C LEU A 211 -34.88 6.12 6.39
N GLY A 212 -35.19 5.46 5.28
CA GLY A 212 -34.37 4.34 4.80
C GLY A 212 -32.97 4.77 4.38
N ILE A 213 -32.85 5.92 3.71
CA ILE A 213 -31.55 6.52 3.35
C ILE A 213 -30.75 6.88 4.62
N GLN A 214 -31.38 7.46 5.63
CA GLN A 214 -30.74 7.77 6.92
C GLN A 214 -30.27 6.51 7.65
N LYS A 215 -31.05 5.43 7.62
CA LYS A 215 -30.65 4.14 8.21
C LYS A 215 -29.44 3.56 7.50
N LEU A 216 -29.37 3.60 6.17
CA LEU A 216 -28.18 3.18 5.43
C LEU A 216 -26.95 4.03 5.78
N ALA A 217 -27.11 5.36 5.87
CA ALA A 217 -26.02 6.25 6.27
C ALA A 217 -25.48 5.93 7.67
N ALA A 218 -26.39 5.68 8.62
CA ALA A 218 -26.05 5.28 9.98
C ALA A 218 -25.34 3.92 10.00
N GLU A 219 -25.77 2.98 9.16
CA GLU A 219 -25.16 1.66 9.06
C GLU A 219 -23.75 1.71 8.47
N ILE A 220 -23.52 2.48 7.40
CA ILE A 220 -22.17 2.70 6.85
C ILE A 220 -21.26 3.34 7.91
N SER A 221 -21.78 4.29 8.70
CA SER A 221 -21.04 4.93 9.78
C SER A 221 -20.67 3.94 10.88
N ARG A 222 -21.60 3.06 11.27
CA ARG A 222 -21.36 1.98 12.25
C ARG A 222 -20.32 0.99 11.75
N LEU A 223 -20.41 0.57 10.49
CA LEU A 223 -19.45 -0.35 9.88
C LEU A 223 -18.03 0.20 9.91
N ARG A 224 -17.85 1.51 9.72
CA ARG A 224 -16.53 2.14 9.80
C ARG A 224 -15.84 1.93 11.15
N THR A 225 -16.61 1.87 12.24
CA THR A 225 -16.06 1.72 13.59
C THR A 225 -15.67 0.28 13.94
N THR A 226 -15.97 -0.69 13.06
CA THR A 226 -15.68 -2.12 13.25
C THR A 226 -14.61 -2.63 12.29
N LEU A 227 -13.96 -1.73 11.54
CA LEU A 227 -12.87 -2.05 10.63
C LEU A 227 -11.53 -2.18 11.36
#